data_AF-Q5BJS8-F1
#
_entry.id   AF-Q5BJS8-F1
#
_cell.length_a   1.000
_cell.length_b   1.000
_cell.length_c   1.000
_cell.angle_alpha   90.00
_cell.angle_beta   90.00
_cell.angle_gamma   90.00
#
_symmetry.space_group_name_H-M   'P 1'
#
loop_
_entity.id
_entity.type
_entity.pdbx_description
1 polymer ?
#
loop_
_entity_poly.entity_id
_entity_poly.type
_entity_poly.pdbx_seq_one_letter_code
_entity_poly.pdbx_strand_id
1 'polypeptide(L)'
;FEEHIKEEHNMWHYLCFIVLVKVKDSTEYTGPESYVAEMIRERNLDWFPRMRAMSLVSSDSEGEQNELRNLQEKLESTMKLVTNLSGQLSELKDQMTEQRKQKQRIGLLGHPPHMNVNPQQPA
;
A
#
# COMPACT_ATOMS: atom_id res chain seq x y z
N PHE A 1 -12.68 -3.57 -17.51
CA PHE A 1 -12.59 -3.50 -18.99
C PHE A 1 -13.90 -3.89 -19.65
N GLU A 2 -14.41 -5.11 -19.44
CA GLU A 2 -15.71 -5.55 -20.02
C GLU A 2 -16.89 -4.65 -19.64
N GLU A 3 -17.04 -4.35 -18.35
CA GLU A 3 -18.07 -3.42 -17.85
C GLU A 3 -17.92 -2.02 -18.44
N HIS A 4 -16.68 -1.52 -18.56
CA HIS A 4 -16.38 -0.23 -19.18
C HIS A 4 -16.85 -0.17 -20.64
N ILE A 5 -16.63 -1.22 -21.44
CA ILE A 5 -17.10 -1.25 -22.84
C ILE A 5 -18.62 -1.42 -22.92
N LYS A 6 -19.23 -2.18 -22.01
CA LYS A 6 -20.67 -2.48 -22.08
C LYS A 6 -21.55 -1.37 -21.53
N GLU A 7 -21.13 -0.73 -20.44
CA GLU A 7 -21.94 0.21 -19.67
C GLU A 7 -21.48 1.66 -19.85
N GLU A 8 -20.18 1.95 -19.90
CA GLU A 8 -19.67 3.34 -20.01
C GLU A 8 -19.45 3.77 -21.47
N HIS A 9 -18.81 2.92 -22.28
CA HIS A 9 -18.40 3.19 -23.66
C HIS A 9 -18.97 2.16 -24.63
N ASN A 10 -20.28 1.96 -24.56
CA ASN A 10 -20.97 1.12 -25.53
C ASN A 10 -21.08 1.83 -26.88
N MET A 11 -20.42 1.28 -27.90
CA MET A 11 -20.40 1.88 -29.24
C MET A 11 -21.79 2.05 -29.86
N TRP A 12 -22.75 1.18 -29.50
CA TRP A 12 -24.12 1.28 -29.98
C TRP A 12 -24.87 2.46 -29.37
N HIS A 13 -24.59 2.82 -28.11
CA HIS A 13 -25.18 4.00 -27.50
C HIS A 13 -24.76 5.29 -28.24
N TYR A 14 -23.52 5.40 -28.69
CA TYR A 14 -23.08 6.51 -29.54
C TYR A 14 -23.83 6.56 -30.87
N LEU A 15 -24.02 5.41 -31.52
CA LEU A 15 -24.80 5.33 -32.76
C LEU A 15 -26.25 5.77 -32.55
N CYS A 16 -26.91 5.25 -31.51
CA CYS A 16 -28.26 5.63 -31.13
C CYS A 16 -28.37 7.13 -30.85
N PHE A 17 -27.39 7.70 -30.15
CA PHE A 17 -27.36 9.13 -29.85
C PHE A 17 -27.17 10.00 -31.10
N ILE A 18 -26.30 9.61 -32.03
CA ILE A 18 -26.14 10.29 -33.32
C ILE A 18 -27.45 10.26 -34.11
N VAL A 19 -28.16 9.13 -34.11
CA VAL A 19 -29.47 9.02 -34.77
C VAL A 19 -30.49 9.94 -34.07
N LEU A 20 -30.56 9.92 -32.73
CA LEU A 20 -31.43 10.79 -31.93
C LEU A 20 -31.24 12.25 -32.31
N VAL A 21 -30.00 12.74 -32.28
CA VAL A 21 -29.67 14.13 -32.63
C VAL A 21 -30.04 14.45 -34.07
N LYS A 22 -29.98 13.49 -35.01
CA LYS A 22 -30.35 13.73 -36.40
C LYS A 22 -31.85 13.78 -36.66
N VAL A 23 -32.67 13.12 -35.85
CA VAL A 23 -34.13 12.99 -36.08
C VAL A 23 -34.96 13.89 -35.18
N LYS A 24 -34.40 14.34 -34.04
CA LYS A 24 -35.07 15.21 -33.08
C LYS A 24 -35.18 16.64 -33.64
N ASP A 25 -36.25 17.36 -33.28
CA ASP A 25 -36.41 18.76 -33.65
C ASP A 25 -35.31 19.61 -32.99
N SER A 26 -34.63 20.43 -33.79
CA SER A 26 -33.54 21.30 -33.32
C SER A 26 -33.95 22.29 -32.22
N THR A 27 -35.22 22.68 -32.17
CA THR A 27 -35.74 23.59 -31.13
C THR A 27 -35.89 22.90 -29.77
N GLU A 28 -35.91 21.57 -29.75
CA GLU A 28 -36.04 20.76 -28.53
C GLU A 28 -34.70 20.23 -28.02
N TYR A 29 -33.59 20.63 -28.65
CA TYR A 29 -32.27 20.24 -28.20
C TYR A 29 -31.98 20.80 -26.81
N THR A 30 -31.46 19.94 -25.96
CA THR A 30 -30.76 20.33 -24.74
C THR A 30 -29.40 20.95 -25.10
N GLY A 31 -28.78 21.66 -24.15
CA GLY A 31 -27.47 22.27 -24.35
C GLY A 31 -26.41 21.32 -24.93
N PRO A 32 -26.20 20.11 -24.35
CA PRO A 32 -25.26 19.13 -24.89
C PRO A 32 -25.64 18.61 -26.29
N GLU A 33 -26.92 18.39 -26.56
CA GLU A 33 -27.37 17.95 -27.89
C GLU A 33 -27.06 19.01 -28.96
N SER A 34 -27.32 20.30 -28.67
CA SER A 34 -26.96 21.40 -29.56
C SER A 34 -25.46 21.47 -29.82
N TYR A 35 -24.65 21.31 -28.77
CA TYR A 35 -23.19 21.27 -28.91
C TYR A 35 -22.74 20.11 -29.81
N VAL A 36 -23.24 18.90 -29.57
CA VAL A 36 -22.86 17.73 -30.38
C VAL A 36 -23.38 17.84 -31.82
N ALA A 37 -24.58 18.37 -32.03
CA ALA A 37 -25.13 18.62 -33.36
C ALA A 37 -24.21 19.56 -34.17
N GLU A 38 -23.70 20.60 -33.53
CA GLU A 38 -22.75 21.54 -34.13
C GLU A 38 -21.42 20.85 -34.49
N MET A 39 -20.84 20.10 -33.55
CA MET A 39 -19.60 19.35 -33.80
C MET A 39 -19.76 18.35 -34.96
N ILE A 40 -20.91 17.67 -35.07
CA ILE A 40 -21.22 16.78 -36.19
C ILE A 40 -21.31 17.56 -37.51
N ARG A 41 -21.98 18.72 -37.51
CA ARG A 41 -22.12 19.60 -38.69
C ARG A 41 -20.75 20.06 -39.19
N GLU A 42 -19.83 20.36 -38.28
CA GLU A 42 -18.45 20.78 -38.55
C GLU A 42 -17.49 19.62 -38.83
N ARG A 43 -17.97 18.37 -38.73
CA ARG A 43 -17.16 17.15 -38.80
C ARG A 43 -16.04 17.11 -37.76
N ASN A 44 -16.26 17.74 -36.62
CA ASN A 44 -15.36 17.71 -35.47
C ASN A 44 -15.67 16.48 -34.58
N LEU A 45 -14.64 15.70 -34.24
CA LEU A 45 -14.73 14.48 -33.42
C LEU A 45 -14.31 14.70 -31.96
N ASP A 46 -14.04 15.93 -31.55
CA ASP A 46 -13.55 16.25 -30.21
C ASP A 46 -14.62 16.11 -29.12
N TRP A 47 -15.89 15.99 -29.50
CA TRP A 47 -16.99 15.69 -28.56
C TRP A 47 -16.96 14.25 -28.03
N PHE A 48 -16.24 13.33 -28.69
CA PHE A 48 -16.02 11.99 -28.16
C PHE A 48 -15.04 12.05 -26.97
N PRO A 49 -15.38 11.45 -25.81
CA PRO A 49 -14.43 11.34 -24.71
C PRO A 49 -13.19 10.55 -25.14
N ARG A 50 -12.01 11.17 -25.04
CA ARG A 50 -10.71 10.53 -25.31
C ARG A 50 -9.90 10.48 -24.04
N MET A 51 -9.36 9.32 -23.70
CA MET A 51 -8.52 9.12 -22.51
C MET A 51 -9.20 9.56 -21.20
N ARG A 52 -10.54 9.60 -21.18
CA ARG A 52 -11.36 10.00 -20.04
C ARG A 52 -12.57 9.09 -19.99
N ALA A 53 -12.94 8.67 -18.79
CA ALA A 53 -14.11 7.85 -18.52
C ALA A 53 -14.57 8.12 -17.08
N MET A 54 -15.84 7.85 -16.76
CA MET A 54 -16.36 8.07 -15.40
C MET A 54 -15.60 7.23 -14.37
N SER A 55 -15.30 5.98 -14.68
CA SER A 55 -14.42 5.11 -13.89
C SER A 55 -12.98 5.62 -13.70
N LEU A 56 -12.50 6.52 -14.56
CA LEU A 56 -11.19 7.15 -14.43
C LEU A 56 -11.23 8.45 -13.60
N VAL A 57 -12.43 8.96 -13.31
CA VAL A 57 -12.61 10.07 -12.37
C VAL A 57 -12.51 9.50 -10.95
N SER A 58 -11.30 9.07 -10.61
CA SER A 58 -10.92 9.03 -9.19
C SER A 58 -10.96 10.47 -8.73
N SER A 59 -11.64 10.74 -7.63
CA SER A 59 -11.59 12.02 -6.93
C SER A 59 -10.13 12.34 -6.58
N ASP A 60 -9.43 13.08 -7.44
CA ASP A 60 -8.00 13.42 -7.31
C ASP A 60 -7.67 14.06 -5.93
N SER A 61 -8.66 14.55 -5.19
CA SER A 61 -8.46 15.17 -3.87
C SER A 61 -8.73 14.22 -2.69
N GLU A 62 -9.86 13.51 -2.68
CA GLU A 62 -10.28 12.72 -1.52
C GLU A 62 -9.65 11.32 -1.50
N GLY A 63 -9.48 10.71 -2.68
CA GLY A 63 -8.87 9.38 -2.81
C GLY A 63 -7.39 9.42 -2.46
N GLU A 64 -6.66 10.40 -3.01
CA GLU A 64 -5.23 10.57 -2.73
C GLU A 64 -4.95 10.89 -1.26
N GLN A 65 -5.77 11.76 -0.64
CA GLN A 65 -5.62 12.09 0.78
C GLN A 65 -5.90 10.89 1.69
N ASN A 66 -6.90 10.07 1.36
CA ASN A 66 -7.19 8.85 2.13
C ASN A 66 -6.09 7.80 1.97
N GLU A 67 -5.55 7.61 0.76
CA GLU A 67 -4.42 6.71 0.53
C GLU A 67 -3.15 7.21 1.24
N LEU A 68 -2.87 8.51 1.21
CA LEU A 68 -1.74 9.09 1.94
C LEU A 68 -1.87 8.88 3.45
N ARG A 69 -3.08 9.07 4.01
CA ARG A 69 -3.36 8.78 5.43
C ARG A 69 -3.16 7.30 5.76
N ASN A 70 -3.69 6.40 4.93
CA ASN A 70 -3.54 4.95 5.11
C ASN A 70 -2.06 4.52 5.04
N LEU A 71 -1.28 5.11 4.14
CA LEU A 71 0.16 4.86 4.04
C LEU A 71 0.92 5.37 5.27
N GLN A 72 0.53 6.53 5.80
CA GLN A 72 1.14 7.11 7.00
C GLN A 72 0.86 6.26 8.25
N GLU A 73 -0.36 5.75 8.41
CA GLU A 73 -0.72 4.82 9.50
C GLU A 73 0.05 3.49 9.42
N LYS A 74 0.21 2.95 8.19
CA LYS A 74 1.03 1.74 7.95
C LYS A 74 2.50 1.98 8.26
N LEU A 75 3.04 3.14 7.89
CA LEU A 75 4.43 3.52 8.18
C LEU A 75 4.68 3.63 9.67
N GLU A 76 3.80 4.31 10.41
CA GLU A 76 3.91 4.45 11.87
C GLU A 76 3.84 3.09 12.57
N SER A 77 2.90 2.23 12.15
CA SER A 77 2.78 0.87 12.68
C SER A 77 4.04 0.04 12.42
N THR A 78 4.63 0.18 11.22
CA THR A 78 5.87 -0.51 10.84
C THR A 78 7.06 0.02 11.66
N MET A 79 7.18 1.34 11.84
CA MET A 79 8.22 1.95 12.67
C MET A 79 8.13 1.51 14.14
N LYS A 80 6.91 1.40 14.67
CA LYS A 80 6.68 0.89 16.03
C LYS A 80 7.11 -0.57 16.14
N LEU A 81 6.76 -1.40 15.15
CA LEU A 81 7.20 -2.80 15.12
C LEU A 81 8.73 -2.92 15.04
N VAL A 82 9.38 -2.12 14.19
CA VAL A 82 10.85 -2.08 14.07
C VAL A 82 11.50 -1.66 15.40
N THR A 83 10.97 -0.63 16.05
CA THR A 83 11.48 -0.18 17.36
C THR A 83 11.34 -1.29 18.41
N ASN A 84 10.18 -1.94 18.47
CA ASN A 84 9.93 -3.03 19.42
C ASN A 84 10.87 -4.22 19.17
N LEU A 85 11.01 -4.66 17.92
CA LEU A 85 11.91 -5.75 17.55
C LEU A 85 13.37 -5.41 17.84
N SER A 86 13.78 -4.17 17.61
CA SER A 86 15.13 -3.69 17.95
C SER A 86 15.37 -3.74 19.47
N GLY A 87 14.38 -3.38 20.28
CA GLY A 87 14.41 -3.52 21.74
C GLY A 87 14.55 -4.98 22.17
N GLN A 88 13.71 -5.87 21.64
CA GLN A 88 13.76 -7.30 21.93
C GLN A 88 15.11 -7.92 21.56
N LEU A 89 15.73 -7.50 20.45
CA LEU A 89 17.07 -7.94 20.07
C LEU A 89 18.15 -7.46 21.05
N SER A 90 18.05 -6.23 21.57
CA SER A 90 18.97 -5.72 22.59
C SER A 90 18.85 -6.49 23.89
N GLU A 91 17.62 -6.71 24.38
CA GLU A 91 17.38 -7.48 25.60
C GLU A 91 17.86 -8.92 25.48
N LEU A 92 17.60 -9.57 24.34
CA LEU A 92 18.07 -10.93 24.09
C LEU A 92 19.61 -11.00 24.07
N LYS A 93 20.27 -10.01 23.48
CA LYS A 93 21.73 -9.90 23.50
C LYS A 93 22.25 -9.75 24.93
N ASP A 94 21.66 -8.89 25.73
CA ASP A 94 22.08 -8.66 27.12
C ASP A 94 21.91 -9.94 27.95
N GLN A 95 20.76 -10.62 27.83
CA GLN A 95 20.53 -11.92 28.46
C GLN A 95 21.56 -12.97 28.06
N MET A 96 21.90 -13.06 26.76
CA MET A 96 22.91 -14.00 26.27
C MET A 96 24.32 -13.67 26.81
N THR A 97 24.67 -12.39 26.95
CA THR A 97 25.96 -11.99 27.55
C THR A 97 26.02 -12.29 29.04
N GLU A 98 24.94 -12.04 29.78
CA GLU A 98 24.87 -12.29 31.22
C GLU A 98 24.88 -13.81 31.50
N GLN A 99 24.16 -14.61 30.70
CA GLN A 99 24.25 -16.07 30.76
C GLN A 99 25.69 -16.58 30.55
N ARG A 100 26.44 -16.01 29.60
CA ARG A 100 27.85 -16.37 29.39
C ARG A 100 28.72 -16.02 30.62
N LYS A 101 28.55 -14.82 31.19
CA LYS A 101 29.29 -14.40 32.40
C LYS A 101 28.96 -15.28 33.60
N GLN A 102 27.68 -15.61 33.81
CA GLN A 102 27.24 -16.49 34.90
C GLN A 102 27.86 -17.89 34.78
N LYS A 103 27.88 -18.46 33.57
CA LYS A 103 28.55 -19.75 33.31
C LYS A 103 30.06 -19.70 33.60
N GLN A 104 30.74 -18.62 33.24
CA GLN A 104 32.17 -18.44 33.55
C GLN A 104 32.42 -18.32 35.06
N ARG A 105 31.57 -17.59 35.79
CA ARG A 105 31.67 -17.44 37.25
C ARG A 105 31.49 -18.79 37.96
N ILE A 106 30.52 -19.60 37.54
CA ILE A 106 30.30 -20.95 38.12
C ILE A 106 31.50 -21.87 37.83
N GLY A 107 32.08 -21.79 36.63
CA GLY A 107 33.29 -22.55 36.28
C GLY A 107 34.50 -22.24 37.17
N LEU A 108 34.63 -21.00 37.67
CA LEU A 108 35.70 -20.60 38.59
C LEU A 108 35.53 -21.13 40.03
N LEU A 109 34.30 -21.38 40.48
CA LEU A 109 34.04 -21.97 41.80
C LEU A 109 34.13 -23.52 41.81
N GLY A 110 34.41 -24.15 40.66
CA GLY A 110 34.28 -25.59 40.44
C GLY A 110 35.50 -26.47 40.73
N HIS A 111 36.60 -25.98 41.28
CA HIS A 111 37.71 -26.85 41.70
C HIS A 111 38.26 -26.46 43.08
N PRO A 112 38.12 -27.31 44.12
CA PRO A 112 38.90 -27.15 45.33
C PRO A 112 40.38 -27.46 45.02
N PRO A 113 41.34 -26.76 45.64
CA PRO A 113 42.73 -27.16 45.55
C PRO A 113 42.86 -28.52 46.22
N HIS A 114 43.27 -29.54 45.46
CA HIS A 114 43.68 -30.82 46.03
C HIS A 114 44.91 -30.55 46.90
N MET A 115 44.71 -30.35 48.20
CA MET A 115 45.79 -30.25 49.17
C MET A 115 46.49 -31.61 49.21
N ASN A 116 47.61 -31.71 48.50
CA ASN A 116 48.50 -32.86 48.57
C ASN A 116 49.22 -32.82 49.93
N VAL A 117 48.59 -33.40 50.94
CA VAL A 117 49.21 -33.63 52.25
C VAL A 117 50.20 -34.77 52.08
N ASN A 118 51.48 -34.43 51.98
CA ASN A 118 52.59 -35.38 52.00
C ASN A 118 52.77 -35.92 53.43
N PRO A 119 52.54 -37.20 53.72
CA PRO A 119 52.91 -37.79 54.99
C PRO A 119 54.36 -38.27 54.88
N GLN A 120 55.27 -37.47 55.40
CA GLN A 120 56.59 -37.93 55.78
C GLN A 120 56.42 -38.96 56.91
N GLN A 121 56.97 -40.17 56.74
CA GLN A 121 57.09 -41.14 57.83
C GLN A 121 58.56 -41.50 58.08
N PRO A 122 58.99 -41.60 59.35
CA PRO A 122 60.34 -41.96 59.74
C PRO A 122 60.47 -43.45 60.04
N ALA A 123 61.63 -44.04 59.69
CA ALA A 123 62.42 -45.05 60.43
C ALA A 123 63.43 -45.68 59.47
#